data_AF-K1GKS9-F1
#
_entry.id   AF-K1GKS9-F1
#
_cell.length_a   1.000
_cell.length_b   1.000
_cell.length_c   1.000
_cell.angle_alpha   90.00
_cell.angle_beta   90.00
_cell.angle_gamma   90.00
#
_symmetry.space_group_name_H-M   'P 1'
#
loop_
_entity.id
_entity.type
_entity.pdbx_description
1 polymer ?
#
loop_
_entity_poly.entity_id
_entity_poly.type
_entity_poly.pdbx_seq_one_letter_code
_entity_poly.pdbx_strand_id
1 'polypeptide(L)'
;MDKKYLECLEILELKVGFTLEELKKKWLELSKKYHPDKHATADEILKKLAEEQYKRINEAYTYLKENYGRNQNQYQYQYSSENKPKEERKSRMETDPIFYLENCNELNEENIKIFLNRFPYEKNNILLETFLALKNKNINQIKNLSSRIENIVYNKSFEIIVNRLFPNFKNKKQSFFTNIKLLINENSRNNILIFLQKVKENLLKNDNYSFWGLNSENQDFKLLSNEYYFLLDNKLDS
;
A
#
# COMPACT_ATOMS: atom_id res chain seq x y z
N MET A 1 5.65 -25.00 17.69
CA MET A 1 6.69 -26.05 17.63
C MET A 1 6.92 -26.60 19.03
N ASP A 2 7.17 -27.90 19.14
CA ASP A 2 7.42 -28.55 20.43
C ASP A 2 8.77 -28.10 21.02
N LYS A 3 8.80 -27.82 22.33
CA LYS A 3 10.01 -27.40 23.05
C LYS A 3 11.17 -28.40 22.85
N LYS A 4 10.85 -29.70 22.89
CA LYS A 4 11.78 -30.80 22.65
C LYS A 4 12.42 -30.77 21.25
N TYR A 5 11.71 -30.27 20.23
CA TYR A 5 12.23 -30.13 18.86
C TYR A 5 13.30 -29.03 18.76
N LEU A 6 13.06 -27.88 19.39
CA LEU A 6 14.04 -26.78 19.43
C LEU A 6 15.30 -27.19 20.20
N GLU A 7 15.14 -27.86 21.35
CA GLU A 7 16.26 -28.39 22.13
C GLU A 7 17.11 -29.40 21.32
N CYS A 8 16.48 -30.30 20.55
CA CYS A 8 17.22 -31.23 19.70
C CYS A 8 17.96 -30.55 18.54
N LEU A 9 17.40 -29.45 17.99
CA LEU A 9 18.08 -28.66 16.96
C LEU A 9 19.32 -27.97 17.50
N GLU A 10 19.24 -27.42 18.71
CA GLU A 10 20.39 -26.81 19.39
C GLU A 10 21.48 -27.84 19.69
N ILE A 11 21.11 -29.03 20.18
CA ILE A 11 22.07 -30.13 20.47
C ILE A 11 22.85 -30.56 19.22
N LEU A 12 22.20 -30.58 18.05
CA LEU A 12 22.84 -30.93 16.78
C LEU A 12 23.37 -29.73 15.98
N GLU A 13 23.28 -28.51 16.54
CA GLU A 13 23.66 -27.26 15.89
C GLU A 13 23.00 -27.07 14.51
N LEU A 14 21.73 -27.43 14.39
CA LEU A 14 20.95 -27.34 13.17
C LEU A 14 19.98 -26.16 13.23
N LYS A 15 19.72 -25.57 12.07
CA LYS A 15 18.67 -24.55 11.90
C LYS A 15 17.36 -25.21 11.50
N VAL A 16 16.25 -24.53 11.78
CA VAL A 16 14.92 -24.95 11.31
C VAL A 16 14.92 -24.98 9.77
N GLY A 17 14.37 -26.04 9.17
CA GLY A 17 14.41 -26.26 7.72
C GLY A 17 15.61 -27.07 7.21
N PHE A 18 16.40 -27.66 8.11
CA PHE A 18 17.52 -28.57 7.76
C PHE A 18 17.07 -29.75 6.89
N THR A 19 18.00 -30.31 6.10
CA THR A 19 17.78 -31.53 5.31
C THR A 19 18.17 -32.81 6.06
N LEU A 20 17.62 -33.97 5.69
CA LEU A 20 18.06 -35.25 6.28
C LEU A 20 19.56 -35.53 6.07
N GLU A 21 20.14 -34.99 4.99
CA GLU A 21 21.57 -35.08 4.71
C GLU A 21 22.38 -34.23 5.71
N GLU A 22 21.94 -32.99 5.96
CA GLU A 22 22.54 -32.11 6.97
C GLU A 22 22.42 -32.70 8.37
N LEU A 23 21.27 -33.29 8.72
CA LEU A 23 21.05 -33.99 9.99
C LEU A 23 22.06 -35.12 10.18
N LYS A 24 22.21 -35.98 9.16
CA LYS A 24 23.15 -37.11 9.19
C LYS A 24 24.61 -36.62 9.26
N LYS A 25 24.95 -35.56 8.54
CA LYS A 25 26.29 -34.98 8.53
C LYS A 25 26.66 -34.42 9.89
N LYS A 26 25.80 -33.59 10.49
CA LYS A 26 26.01 -32.99 11.82
C LYS A 26 26.08 -34.04 12.92
N TRP A 27 25.20 -35.05 12.87
CA TRP A 27 25.28 -36.19 13.79
C TRP A 27 26.63 -36.92 13.68
N LEU A 28 27.13 -37.18 12.48
CA LEU A 28 28.41 -37.87 12.28
C LEU A 28 29.60 -37.04 12.79
N GLU A 29 29.60 -35.73 12.56
CA GLU A 29 30.63 -34.80 13.04
C GLU A 29 30.66 -34.77 14.58
N LEU A 30 29.51 -34.59 15.22
CA LEU A 30 29.40 -34.54 16.69
C LEU A 30 29.68 -35.90 17.33
N SER A 31 29.20 -37.00 16.73
CA SER A 31 29.48 -38.36 17.21
C SER A 31 30.97 -38.68 17.18
N LYS A 32 31.69 -38.23 16.14
CA LYS A 32 33.15 -38.38 16.08
C LYS A 32 33.88 -37.50 17.08
N LYS A 33 33.31 -36.37 17.47
CA LYS A 33 33.91 -35.43 18.43
C LYS A 33 33.76 -35.92 19.88
N TYR A 34 32.60 -36.47 20.23
CA TYR A 34 32.27 -36.89 21.59
C TYR A 34 32.27 -38.41 21.79
N HIS A 35 32.90 -39.19 20.89
CA HIS A 35 32.93 -40.65 21.01
C HIS A 35 33.64 -41.10 22.30
N PRO A 36 33.05 -42.02 23.09
CA PRO A 36 33.61 -42.44 24.38
C PRO A 36 35.06 -42.97 24.28
N ASP A 37 35.39 -43.69 23.20
CA ASP A 37 36.76 -44.19 22.97
C ASP A 37 37.82 -43.10 22.84
N LYS A 38 37.46 -41.88 22.38
CA LYS A 38 38.42 -40.78 22.27
C LYS A 38 38.77 -40.14 23.61
N HIS A 39 37.99 -40.42 24.64
CA HIS A 39 38.17 -39.89 25.99
C HIS A 39 38.46 -41.01 27.00
N ALA A 40 38.84 -42.21 26.53
CA ALA A 40 39.09 -43.38 27.36
C ALA A 40 40.28 -43.20 28.34
N THR A 41 41.24 -42.34 28.00
CA THR A 41 42.42 -42.01 28.81
C THR A 41 42.32 -40.65 29.53
N ALA A 42 41.17 -39.97 29.45
CA ALA A 42 40.93 -38.68 30.11
C ALA A 42 40.44 -38.85 31.55
N ASP A 43 40.49 -37.77 32.34
CA ASP A 43 39.97 -37.76 33.72
C ASP A 43 38.51 -38.23 33.79
N GLU A 44 38.14 -38.90 34.88
CA GLU A 44 36.83 -39.55 35.05
C GLU A 44 35.65 -38.59 34.83
N ILE A 45 35.83 -37.31 35.17
CA ILE A 45 34.84 -36.24 34.98
C ILE A 45 34.62 -35.96 33.48
N LEU A 46 35.69 -35.88 32.69
CA LEU A 46 35.60 -35.60 31.24
C LEU A 46 34.97 -36.77 30.49
N LYS A 47 35.26 -38.00 30.94
CA LYS A 47 34.65 -39.20 30.39
C LYS A 47 33.13 -39.21 30.59
N LYS A 48 32.66 -38.95 31.82
CA LYS A 48 31.21 -38.86 32.12
C LYS A 48 30.52 -37.77 31.30
N LEU A 49 31.14 -36.59 31.17
CA LEU A 49 30.59 -35.49 30.37
C LEU A 49 30.52 -35.83 28.87
N ALA A 50 31.53 -36.49 28.32
CA ALA A 50 31.52 -36.93 26.93
C ALA A 50 30.46 -38.01 26.67
N GLU A 51 30.32 -38.98 27.57
CA GLU A 51 29.28 -40.02 27.51
C GLU A 51 27.86 -39.42 27.55
N GLU A 52 27.60 -38.48 28.47
CA GLU A 52 26.31 -37.80 28.56
C GLU A 52 25.98 -36.99 27.29
N GLN A 53 26.96 -36.27 26.76
CA GLN A 53 26.77 -35.50 25.52
C GLN A 53 26.58 -36.41 24.31
N TYR A 54 27.33 -37.51 24.22
CA TYR A 54 27.16 -38.51 23.16
C TYR A 54 25.74 -39.11 23.18
N LYS A 55 25.22 -39.41 24.38
CA LYS A 55 23.84 -39.90 24.55
C LYS A 55 22.81 -38.88 24.05
N ARG A 56 22.95 -37.61 24.45
CA ARG A 56 22.06 -36.51 24.01
C ARG A 56 22.09 -36.29 22.50
N ILE A 57 23.26 -36.38 21.87
CA ILE A 57 23.42 -36.28 20.41
C ILE A 57 22.63 -37.40 19.69
N ASN A 58 22.73 -38.64 20.18
CA ASN A 58 22.01 -39.77 19.60
C ASN A 58 20.49 -39.66 19.80
N GLU A 59 20.05 -39.25 21.00
CA GLU A 59 18.64 -39.02 21.30
C GLU A 59 18.05 -37.90 20.41
N ALA A 60 18.78 -36.80 20.25
CA ALA A 60 18.37 -35.69 19.38
C ALA A 60 18.28 -36.11 17.91
N TYR A 61 19.23 -36.91 17.41
CA TYR A 61 19.21 -37.42 16.04
C TYR A 61 18.00 -38.32 15.79
N THR A 62 17.74 -39.29 16.69
CA THR A 62 16.59 -40.19 16.57
C THR A 62 15.29 -39.40 16.59
N TYR A 63 15.15 -38.47 17.53
CA TYR A 63 13.95 -37.64 17.65
C TYR A 63 13.70 -36.80 16.40
N LEU A 64 14.72 -36.09 15.90
CA LEU A 64 14.60 -35.24 14.71
C LEU A 64 14.35 -36.06 13.44
N LYS A 65 14.93 -37.25 13.33
CA LYS A 65 14.74 -38.15 12.18
C LYS A 65 13.32 -38.73 12.14
N GLU A 66 12.82 -39.24 13.26
CA GLU A 66 11.47 -39.82 13.37
C GLU A 66 10.38 -38.76 13.16
N ASN A 67 10.64 -37.52 13.60
CA ASN A 67 9.67 -36.43 13.53
C ASN A 67 9.92 -35.47 12.37
N TYR A 68 10.84 -35.80 11.45
CA TYR A 68 11.26 -34.94 10.34
C TYR A 68 10.08 -34.50 9.48
N GLY A 69 9.28 -35.44 8.96
CA GLY A 69 8.15 -35.14 8.08
C GLY A 69 7.05 -34.32 8.75
N ARG A 70 6.77 -34.54 10.04
CA ARG A 70 5.70 -33.82 10.77
C ARG A 70 6.09 -32.37 11.05
N ASN A 71 7.32 -32.14 11.51
CA ASN A 71 7.80 -30.80 11.86
C ASN A 71 8.16 -29.96 10.62
N GLN A 72 8.61 -30.59 9.52
CA GLN A 72 8.81 -29.90 8.24
C GLN A 72 7.49 -29.36 7.69
N ASN A 73 6.43 -30.17 7.71
CA ASN A 73 5.10 -29.71 7.31
C ASN A 73 4.61 -28.57 8.22
N GLN A 74 4.71 -28.70 9.55
CA GLN A 74 4.30 -27.62 10.46
C GLN A 74 5.10 -26.32 10.25
N TYR A 75 6.41 -26.39 10.04
CA TYR A 75 7.22 -25.22 9.71
C TYR A 75 6.80 -24.59 8.38
N GLN A 76 6.60 -25.40 7.34
CA GLN A 76 6.18 -24.93 6.03
C GLN A 76 4.78 -24.30 6.08
N TYR A 77 3.82 -24.92 6.78
CA TYR A 77 2.50 -24.35 7.02
C TYR A 77 2.57 -23.04 7.79
N GLN A 78 3.35 -22.98 8.87
CA GLN A 78 3.51 -21.77 9.66
C GLN A 78 4.16 -20.65 8.82
N TYR A 79 5.25 -20.95 8.12
CA TYR A 79 5.96 -20.02 7.24
C TYR A 79 5.09 -19.51 6.08
N SER A 80 4.29 -20.39 5.46
CA SER A 80 3.32 -20.01 4.43
C SER A 80 2.15 -19.21 5.00
N SER A 81 1.68 -19.52 6.22
CA SER A 81 0.57 -18.81 6.85
C SER A 81 0.94 -17.38 7.30
N GLU A 82 2.18 -17.18 7.75
CA GLU A 82 2.67 -15.86 8.18
C GLU A 82 3.02 -14.96 6.99
N ASN A 83 3.43 -15.54 5.85
CA ASN A 83 3.82 -14.77 4.66
C ASN A 83 2.67 -14.53 3.67
N LYS A 84 1.65 -15.40 3.60
CA LYS A 84 0.47 -15.20 2.74
C LYS A 84 -0.19 -13.82 2.90
N PRO A 85 -0.45 -13.30 4.11
CA PRO A 85 -1.05 -11.98 4.28
C PRO A 85 -0.15 -10.83 3.81
N LYS A 86 1.18 -10.97 3.93
CA LYS A 86 2.16 -9.97 3.47
C LYS A 86 2.28 -9.97 1.95
N GLU A 87 2.32 -11.14 1.34
CA GLU A 87 2.35 -11.32 -0.11
C GLU A 87 1.06 -10.83 -0.76
N GLU A 88 -0.10 -11.16 -0.19
CA GLU A 88 -1.39 -10.69 -0.67
C GLU A 88 -1.50 -9.16 -0.56
N ARG A 89 -1.09 -8.58 0.57
CA ARG A 89 -1.03 -7.12 0.71
C ARG A 89 -0.12 -6.48 -0.33
N LYS A 90 1.07 -7.03 -0.55
CA LYS A 90 2.01 -6.52 -1.57
C LYS A 90 1.40 -6.61 -2.97
N SER A 91 0.82 -7.76 -3.32
CA SER A 91 0.15 -7.97 -4.61
C SER A 91 -0.97 -6.95 -4.84
N ARG A 92 -1.80 -6.70 -3.82
CA ARG A 92 -2.87 -5.69 -3.90
C ARG A 92 -2.33 -4.26 -4.04
N MET A 93 -1.23 -3.91 -3.38
CA MET A 93 -0.58 -2.61 -3.62
C MET A 93 -0.09 -2.46 -5.07
N GLU A 94 0.20 -3.56 -5.77
CA GLU A 94 0.67 -3.51 -7.15
C GLU A 94 -0.47 -3.51 -8.18
N THR A 95 -1.65 -4.02 -7.82
CA THR A 95 -2.74 -4.32 -8.76
C THR A 95 -4.02 -3.54 -8.53
N ASP A 96 -4.25 -3.03 -7.31
CA ASP A 96 -5.47 -2.34 -6.93
C ASP A 96 -5.17 -0.85 -6.60
N PRO A 97 -5.58 0.10 -7.47
CA PRO A 97 -5.32 1.52 -7.27
C PRO A 97 -6.01 2.08 -6.03
N ILE A 98 -7.21 1.60 -5.68
CA ILE A 98 -7.93 2.06 -4.49
C ILE A 98 -7.18 1.59 -3.25
N PHE A 99 -6.83 0.30 -3.20
CA PHE A 99 -6.08 -0.25 -2.08
C PHE A 99 -4.74 0.47 -1.90
N TYR A 100 -4.03 0.79 -2.99
CA TYR A 100 -2.80 1.58 -2.90
C TYR A 100 -3.05 2.96 -2.30
N LEU A 101 -4.05 3.71 -2.79
CA LEU A 101 -4.38 5.05 -2.30
C LEU A 101 -4.81 5.07 -0.83
N GLU A 102 -5.45 4.01 -0.33
CA GLU A 102 -5.83 3.86 1.08
C GLU A 102 -4.64 3.55 1.98
N ASN A 103 -3.65 2.81 1.47
CA ASN A 103 -2.55 2.26 2.26
C ASN A 103 -1.22 2.98 2.08
N CYS A 104 -1.09 3.91 1.13
CA CYS A 104 0.13 4.70 0.97
C CYS A 104 0.23 5.76 2.08
N ASN A 105 1.43 5.91 2.66
CA ASN A 105 1.68 6.78 3.81
C ASN A 105 1.24 8.22 3.54
N GLU A 106 1.71 8.82 2.45
CA GLU A 106 1.42 10.21 2.05
C GLU A 106 1.29 10.34 0.54
N LEU A 107 0.43 11.24 0.07
CA LEU A 107 0.33 11.62 -1.35
C LEU A 107 1.18 12.87 -1.62
N ASN A 108 2.48 12.76 -1.37
CA ASN A 108 3.44 13.78 -1.78
C ASN A 108 3.77 13.64 -3.28
N GLU A 109 4.57 14.56 -3.81
CA GLU A 109 4.87 14.58 -5.26
C GLU A 109 5.56 13.31 -5.76
N GLU A 110 6.45 12.73 -4.97
CA GLU A 110 7.17 11.49 -5.32
C GLU A 110 6.21 10.30 -5.36
N ASN A 111 5.40 10.12 -4.31
CA ASN A 111 4.43 9.03 -4.23
C ASN A 111 3.32 9.16 -5.29
N ILE A 112 2.94 10.38 -5.65
CA ILE A 112 2.03 10.62 -6.77
C ILE A 112 2.66 10.14 -8.08
N LYS A 113 3.93 10.49 -8.36
CA LYS A 113 4.62 10.02 -9.58
C LYS A 113 4.72 8.50 -9.63
N ILE A 114 5.01 7.86 -8.49
CA ILE A 114 5.03 6.39 -8.37
C ILE A 114 3.65 5.80 -8.69
N PHE A 115 2.59 6.38 -8.12
CA PHE A 115 1.22 5.94 -8.37
C PHE A 115 0.82 6.07 -9.84
N LEU A 116 1.09 7.23 -10.46
CA LEU A 116 0.78 7.50 -11.87
C LEU A 116 1.50 6.51 -12.80
N ASN A 117 2.76 6.19 -12.51
CA ASN A 117 3.50 5.19 -13.28
C ASN A 117 2.94 3.77 -13.10
N ARG A 118 2.48 3.45 -11.89
CA ARG A 118 1.95 2.12 -11.55
C ARG A 118 0.57 1.87 -12.13
N PHE A 119 -0.31 2.89 -12.09
CA PHE A 119 -1.70 2.78 -12.50
C PHE A 119 -2.04 3.78 -13.60
N PRO A 120 -1.40 3.73 -14.79
CA PRO A 120 -1.50 4.79 -15.81
C PRO A 120 -2.93 5.01 -16.35
N TYR A 121 -3.79 3.99 -16.27
CA TYR A 121 -5.15 4.01 -16.80
C TYR A 121 -6.23 4.35 -15.76
N GLU A 122 -5.84 4.66 -14.51
CA GLU A 122 -6.80 5.02 -13.48
C GLU A 122 -7.47 6.36 -13.81
N LYS A 123 -8.81 6.37 -13.88
CA LYS A 123 -9.58 7.51 -14.43
C LYS A 123 -9.32 8.83 -13.70
N ASN A 124 -9.11 8.74 -12.38
CA ASN A 124 -8.92 9.91 -11.52
C ASN A 124 -7.46 10.35 -11.38
N ASN A 125 -6.53 9.75 -12.14
CA ASN A 125 -5.14 10.23 -12.23
C ASN A 125 -5.04 11.69 -12.61
N ILE A 126 -5.97 12.16 -13.44
CA ILE A 126 -6.04 13.56 -13.85
C ILE A 126 -6.13 14.52 -12.65
N LEU A 127 -6.75 14.12 -11.53
CA LEU A 127 -6.80 14.94 -10.32
C LEU A 127 -5.42 15.07 -9.66
N LEU A 128 -4.62 14.01 -9.70
CA LEU A 128 -3.25 14.01 -9.18
C LEU A 128 -2.35 14.86 -10.07
N GLU A 129 -2.45 14.70 -11.39
CA GLU A 129 -1.74 15.54 -12.38
C GLU A 129 -2.11 17.01 -12.21
N THR A 130 -3.41 17.30 -12.07
CA THR A 130 -3.96 18.63 -11.79
C THR A 130 -3.39 19.19 -10.51
N PHE A 131 -3.39 18.43 -9.40
CA PHE A 131 -2.87 18.88 -8.13
C PHE A 131 -1.38 19.28 -8.24
N LEU A 132 -0.56 18.44 -8.91
CA LEU A 132 0.84 18.77 -9.14
C LEU A 132 1.01 20.03 -9.99
N ALA A 133 0.23 20.18 -11.05
CA ALA A 133 0.29 21.35 -11.93
C ALA A 133 -0.15 22.64 -11.20
N LEU A 134 -1.19 22.56 -10.37
CA LEU A 134 -1.67 23.66 -9.52
C LEU A 134 -0.61 24.06 -8.49
N LYS A 135 -0.05 23.09 -7.76
CA LYS A 135 1.01 23.30 -6.78
C LYS A 135 2.23 23.99 -7.39
N ASN A 136 2.61 23.59 -8.60
CA ASN A 136 3.76 24.13 -9.32
C ASN A 136 3.43 25.39 -10.15
N LYS A 137 2.18 25.87 -10.12
CA LYS A 137 1.69 27.01 -10.93
C LYS A 137 1.98 26.85 -12.43
N ASN A 138 1.97 25.62 -12.94
CA ASN A 138 2.31 25.31 -14.33
C ASN A 138 1.08 25.44 -15.24
N ILE A 139 0.83 26.66 -15.71
CA ILE A 139 -0.34 27.00 -16.54
C ILE A 139 -0.40 26.17 -17.82
N ASN A 140 0.75 25.89 -18.46
CA ASN A 140 0.79 25.11 -19.70
C ASN A 140 0.34 23.67 -19.49
N GLN A 141 0.78 23.04 -18.39
CA GLN A 141 0.28 21.72 -18.02
C GLN A 141 -1.22 21.75 -17.74
N ILE A 142 -1.71 22.73 -16.97
CA ILE A 142 -3.13 22.87 -16.66
C ILE A 142 -3.98 22.98 -17.93
N LYS A 143 -3.54 23.76 -18.92
CA LYS A 143 -4.19 23.86 -20.24
C LYS A 143 -4.26 22.51 -20.95
N ASN A 144 -3.19 21.71 -20.92
CA ASN A 144 -3.18 20.37 -21.53
C ASN A 144 -4.11 19.38 -20.81
N LEU A 145 -4.35 19.58 -19.52
CA LEU A 145 -5.26 18.75 -18.70
C LEU A 145 -6.74 19.16 -18.84
N SER A 146 -7.02 20.35 -19.40
CA SER A 146 -8.35 20.96 -19.41
C SER A 146 -9.45 20.14 -20.08
N SER A 147 -9.18 19.47 -21.20
CA SER A 147 -10.17 18.60 -21.84
C SER A 147 -10.32 17.27 -21.09
N ARG A 148 -9.22 16.76 -20.52
CA ARG A 148 -9.18 15.47 -19.82
C ARG A 148 -9.90 15.53 -18.46
N ILE A 149 -9.94 16.68 -17.80
CA ILE A 149 -10.61 16.85 -16.50
C ILE A 149 -12.11 16.52 -16.55
N GLU A 150 -12.75 16.60 -17.72
CA GLU A 150 -14.15 16.23 -17.86
C GLU A 150 -14.43 14.75 -17.60
N ASN A 151 -13.41 13.90 -17.81
CA ASN A 151 -13.52 12.45 -17.73
C ASN A 151 -13.32 11.90 -16.31
N ILE A 152 -13.16 12.75 -15.29
CA ILE A 152 -13.13 12.29 -13.89
C ILE A 152 -14.44 11.59 -13.53
N VAL A 153 -14.35 10.61 -12.63
CA VAL A 153 -15.49 9.82 -12.18
C VAL A 153 -15.63 9.91 -10.67
N TYR A 154 -16.85 10.17 -10.21
CA TYR A 154 -17.17 10.21 -8.79
C TYR A 154 -17.21 8.77 -8.23
N ASN A 155 -16.08 8.29 -7.72
CA ASN A 155 -15.92 6.95 -7.14
C ASN A 155 -14.99 7.00 -5.92
N LYS A 156 -14.65 5.83 -5.37
CA LYS A 156 -13.79 5.73 -4.18
C LYS A 156 -12.41 6.36 -4.37
N SER A 157 -11.76 6.21 -5.53
CA SER A 157 -10.45 6.83 -5.77
C SER A 157 -10.54 8.36 -5.78
N PHE A 158 -11.59 8.94 -6.40
CA PHE A 158 -11.88 10.37 -6.31
C PHE A 158 -12.00 10.82 -4.85
N GLU A 159 -12.81 10.13 -4.04
CA GLU A 159 -13.00 10.53 -2.65
C GLU A 159 -11.71 10.52 -1.83
N ILE A 160 -10.88 9.49 -2.00
CA ILE A 160 -9.60 9.37 -1.29
C ILE A 160 -8.67 10.52 -1.71
N ILE A 161 -8.54 10.76 -3.01
CA ILE A 161 -7.68 11.81 -3.56
C ILE A 161 -8.12 13.18 -3.03
N VAL A 162 -9.41 13.51 -3.11
CA VAL A 162 -9.95 14.80 -2.65
C VAL A 162 -9.75 14.98 -1.16
N ASN A 163 -10.05 13.96 -0.34
CA ASN A 163 -9.87 14.05 1.11
C ASN A 163 -8.42 14.30 1.52
N ARG A 164 -7.46 13.75 0.78
CA ARG A 164 -6.04 13.82 1.12
C ARG A 164 -5.35 15.06 0.56
N LEU A 165 -5.73 15.50 -0.65
CA LEU A 165 -5.06 16.60 -1.34
C LEU A 165 -5.80 17.94 -1.25
N PHE A 166 -7.11 17.92 -1.04
CA PHE A 166 -7.96 19.11 -1.00
C PHE A 166 -8.79 19.12 0.30
N PRO A 167 -8.14 19.28 1.48
CA PRO A 167 -8.78 19.09 2.78
C PRO A 167 -9.96 20.03 3.02
N ASN A 168 -9.93 21.25 2.46
CA ASN A 168 -11.03 22.23 2.51
C ASN A 168 -12.35 21.70 1.92
N PHE A 169 -12.28 20.65 1.10
CA PHE A 169 -13.42 20.07 0.39
C PHE A 169 -13.80 18.66 0.86
N LYS A 170 -13.25 18.18 1.99
CA LYS A 170 -13.52 16.83 2.55
C LYS A 170 -15.02 16.49 2.66
N ASN A 171 -15.84 17.46 3.10
CA ASN A 171 -17.29 17.29 3.25
C ASN A 171 -18.10 17.89 2.08
N LYS A 172 -17.42 18.38 1.04
CA LYS A 172 -17.99 19.12 -0.09
C LYS A 172 -17.61 18.50 -1.44
N LYS A 173 -17.42 17.18 -1.46
CA LYS A 173 -16.92 16.42 -2.61
C LYS A 173 -17.74 16.62 -3.89
N GLN A 174 -19.06 16.65 -3.77
CA GLN A 174 -19.95 16.87 -4.92
C GLN A 174 -19.76 18.27 -5.53
N SER A 175 -19.67 19.28 -4.67
CA SER A 175 -19.36 20.65 -5.07
C SER A 175 -17.97 20.75 -5.70
N PHE A 176 -16.96 20.12 -5.09
CA PHE A 176 -15.61 20.04 -5.64
C PHE A 176 -15.56 19.38 -7.02
N PHE A 177 -16.29 18.27 -7.22
CA PHE A 177 -16.35 17.55 -8.50
C PHE A 177 -16.76 18.46 -9.66
N THR A 178 -17.75 19.32 -9.45
CA THR A 178 -18.18 20.30 -10.44
C THR A 178 -17.18 21.45 -10.55
N ASN A 179 -16.76 22.00 -9.41
CA ASN A 179 -15.97 23.23 -9.37
C ASN A 179 -14.54 23.06 -9.88
N ILE A 180 -13.92 21.89 -9.71
CA ILE A 180 -12.58 21.63 -10.26
C ILE A 180 -12.59 21.62 -11.79
N LYS A 181 -13.67 21.13 -12.40
CA LYS A 181 -13.87 21.20 -13.87
C LYS A 181 -14.02 22.64 -14.33
N LEU A 182 -14.83 23.43 -13.64
CA LEU A 182 -14.98 24.87 -13.92
C LEU A 182 -13.67 25.64 -13.75
N LEU A 183 -12.85 25.28 -12.77
CA LEU A 183 -11.57 25.95 -12.53
C LEU A 183 -10.60 25.74 -13.71
N ILE A 184 -10.57 24.53 -14.26
CA ILE A 184 -9.51 24.11 -15.18
C ILE A 184 -9.95 24.21 -16.65
N ASN A 185 -11.25 24.02 -16.93
CA ASN A 185 -11.79 23.97 -18.29
C ASN A 185 -12.63 25.22 -18.62
N GLU A 186 -12.14 26.01 -19.57
CA GLU A 186 -12.84 27.22 -20.05
C GLU A 186 -14.20 26.91 -20.68
N ASN A 187 -14.32 25.80 -21.41
CA ASN A 187 -15.58 25.42 -22.05
C ASN A 187 -16.64 25.12 -21.00
N SER A 188 -16.25 24.49 -19.90
CA SER A 188 -17.15 24.20 -18.77
C SER A 188 -17.62 25.48 -18.09
N ARG A 189 -16.76 26.51 -17.99
CA ARG A 189 -17.19 27.86 -17.55
C ARG A 189 -18.17 28.50 -18.52
N ASN A 190 -17.90 28.45 -19.82
CA ASN A 190 -18.82 29.04 -20.81
C ASN A 190 -20.18 28.33 -20.79
N ASN A 191 -20.18 27.01 -20.65
CA ASN A 191 -21.39 26.21 -20.51
C ASN A 191 -22.18 26.58 -19.24
N ILE A 192 -21.50 26.77 -18.10
CA ILE A 192 -22.19 27.17 -16.87
C ILE A 192 -22.76 28.59 -16.99
N LEU A 193 -22.06 29.52 -17.64
CA LEU A 193 -22.58 30.87 -17.89
C LEU A 193 -23.85 30.87 -18.74
N ILE A 194 -23.85 30.10 -19.84
CA ILE A 194 -25.04 29.93 -20.70
C ILE A 194 -26.19 29.30 -19.91
N PHE A 195 -25.90 28.32 -19.06
CA PHE A 195 -26.89 27.70 -18.19
C PHE A 195 -27.48 28.71 -17.20
N LEU A 196 -26.64 29.52 -16.54
CA LEU A 196 -27.05 30.52 -15.55
C LEU A 196 -27.95 31.62 -16.15
N GLN A 197 -27.74 32.01 -17.40
CA GLN A 197 -28.59 32.99 -18.10
C GLN A 197 -30.06 32.52 -18.19
N LYS A 198 -30.30 31.21 -18.24
CA LYS A 198 -31.64 30.62 -18.37
C LYS A 198 -32.32 30.36 -17.01
N VAL A 199 -31.61 30.50 -15.89
CA VAL A 199 -32.13 30.15 -14.56
C VAL A 199 -33.38 30.97 -14.22
N LYS A 200 -33.37 32.27 -14.49
CA LYS A 200 -34.52 33.14 -14.23
C LYS A 200 -35.79 32.65 -14.95
N GLU A 201 -35.67 32.34 -16.24
CA GLU A 201 -36.80 31.85 -17.04
C GLU A 201 -37.29 30.49 -16.57
N ASN A 202 -36.39 29.62 -16.12
CA ASN A 202 -36.73 28.28 -15.65
C ASN A 202 -37.40 28.31 -14.28
N LEU A 203 -36.95 29.17 -13.37
CA LEU A 203 -37.60 29.38 -12.06
C LEU A 203 -39.03 29.90 -12.23
N LEU A 204 -39.28 30.79 -13.19
CA LEU A 204 -40.65 31.26 -13.50
C LEU A 204 -41.58 30.14 -13.99
N LYS A 205 -41.03 29.05 -14.54
CA LYS A 205 -41.80 27.91 -15.03
C LYS A 205 -41.96 26.80 -13.98
N ASN A 206 -41.00 26.69 -13.06
CA ASN A 206 -40.98 25.66 -12.03
C ASN A 206 -40.21 26.16 -10.79
N ASP A 207 -40.94 26.42 -9.71
CA ASP A 207 -40.38 26.90 -8.44
C ASP A 207 -39.41 25.89 -7.77
N ASN A 208 -39.51 24.60 -8.11
CA ASN A 208 -38.62 23.54 -7.61
C ASN A 208 -37.40 23.28 -8.53
N TYR A 209 -37.09 24.20 -9.44
CA TYR A 209 -35.96 24.05 -10.36
C TYR A 209 -34.61 24.11 -9.63
N SER A 210 -33.84 23.02 -9.68
CA SER A 210 -32.49 22.95 -9.13
C SER A 210 -31.46 23.50 -10.11
N PHE A 211 -30.48 24.28 -9.63
CA PHE A 211 -29.42 24.88 -10.45
C PHE A 211 -28.08 24.99 -9.69
N TRP A 212 -26.98 25.12 -10.44
CA TRP A 212 -25.64 25.33 -9.87
C TRP A 212 -25.57 26.65 -9.10
N GLY A 213 -25.20 26.58 -7.83
CA GLY A 213 -25.18 27.72 -6.90
C GLY A 213 -26.23 27.64 -5.80
N LEU A 214 -27.23 26.76 -5.94
CA LEU A 214 -28.28 26.55 -4.94
C LEU A 214 -27.73 25.94 -3.63
N ASN A 215 -26.73 25.05 -3.71
CA ASN A 215 -26.14 24.37 -2.55
C ASN A 215 -24.77 24.93 -2.20
N SER A 216 -24.60 26.26 -2.31
CA SER A 216 -23.34 26.97 -2.03
C SER A 216 -22.17 26.59 -2.96
N GLU A 217 -22.43 25.97 -4.13
CA GLU A 217 -21.38 25.64 -5.09
C GLU A 217 -20.60 26.89 -5.54
N ASN A 218 -21.26 28.05 -5.59
CA ASN A 218 -20.63 29.34 -5.92
C ASN A 218 -19.61 29.79 -4.86
N GLN A 219 -19.92 29.57 -3.58
CA GLN A 219 -19.02 29.93 -2.47
C GLN A 219 -17.78 29.02 -2.48
N ASP A 220 -18.01 27.73 -2.73
CA ASP A 220 -16.96 26.74 -2.87
C ASP A 220 -16.08 26.99 -4.09
N PHE A 221 -16.66 27.42 -5.21
CA PHE A 221 -15.92 27.82 -6.39
C PHE A 221 -15.09 29.08 -6.14
N LYS A 222 -15.62 30.06 -5.40
CA LYS A 222 -14.88 31.26 -4.99
C LYS A 222 -13.70 30.89 -4.09
N LEU A 223 -13.88 29.98 -3.14
CA LEU A 223 -12.80 29.48 -2.29
C LEU A 223 -11.69 28.85 -3.15
N LEU A 224 -12.07 27.94 -4.06
CA LEU A 224 -11.14 27.25 -4.95
C LEU A 224 -10.40 28.23 -5.88
N SER A 225 -11.11 29.22 -6.40
CA SER A 225 -10.60 30.26 -7.29
C SER A 225 -9.63 31.20 -6.58
N ASN A 226 -9.91 31.56 -5.32
CA ASN A 226 -9.00 32.37 -4.51
C ASN A 226 -7.70 31.61 -4.19
N GLU A 227 -7.80 30.30 -3.91
CA GLU A 227 -6.63 29.45 -3.66
C GLU A 227 -5.72 29.35 -4.90
N TYR A 228 -6.31 29.32 -6.10
CA TYR A 228 -5.61 29.21 -7.38
C TYR A 228 -5.80 30.44 -8.28
N TYR A 229 -5.69 31.63 -7.68
CA TYR A 229 -5.99 32.93 -8.32
C TYR A 229 -5.23 33.18 -9.64
N PHE A 230 -4.00 32.68 -9.76
CA PHE A 230 -3.16 32.81 -10.95
C PHE A 230 -3.76 32.19 -12.23
N LEU A 231 -4.82 31.39 -12.13
CA LEU A 231 -5.57 30.87 -13.27
C LEU A 231 -6.60 31.85 -13.83
N LEU A 232 -7.00 32.83 -13.05
CA LEU A 232 -8.10 33.76 -13.36
C LEU A 232 -7.63 35.20 -13.56
N ASP A 233 -6.41 35.54 -13.11
CA ASP A 233 -5.83 36.89 -13.23
C ASP A 233 -5.68 37.39 -14.68
N ASN A 234 -5.69 36.51 -15.69
CA ASN A 234 -5.62 36.94 -17.10
C ASN A 234 -6.96 37.45 -17.67
N LYS A 235 -8.03 37.61 -16.87
CA LYS A 235 -9.35 38.07 -17.34
C LYS A 235 -10.00 39.18 -16.50
N LEU A 236 -9.34 39.72 -15.47
CA LEU A 236 -9.88 40.83 -14.68
C LEU A 236 -9.33 42.22 -15.10
N ASP A 237 -8.36 42.26 -16.02
CA ASP A 237 -7.76 43.49 -16.56
C ASP A 237 -8.14 43.80 -18.03
N SER A 238 -9.22 43.21 -18.57
CA SER A 238 -9.71 43.47 -19.93
C SER A 238 -11.20 43.78 -19.99
#